data_AF-A0AAU1UYU5-F1
#
_entry.id   AF-A0AAU1UYU5-F1
#
_cell.length_a   1.000
_cell.length_b   1.000
_cell.length_c   1.000
_cell.angle_alpha   90.00
_cell.angle_beta   90.00
_cell.angle_gamma   90.00
#
_symmetry.space_group_name_H-M   'P 1'
#
loop_
_entity.id
_entity.type
_entity.pdbx_description
1 polymer ?
#
loop_
_entity_poly.entity_id
_entity_poly.type
_entity_poly.pdbx_seq_one_letter_code
_entity_poly.pdbx_strand_id
1 'polypeptide(L)'
;MAEAKSAGRTPPGRYRVRWYDPDGKPKMKTFARKVDAEAERTRMESRLNDGSYRDPAAARVKFAEVAESWLAAQLHLKRSTRARYRGVLDVHVIPKWGTTPLDRIHFEDIAEWLADLLSGEATGGRKLSPRSVRKAYVVLSRVLGYAVQARRLVVNPAVGVPLPKAMPADHVYLDGMQVDALANASGAYRVFILLLAYTGLRWGEASALKVGRVDLDACRAHIVEAYAEDNGKLYLDTPKNHERRSVPIPRFLADELKPHVKGRGDDDLLFTAPQGGPLRAATSVSGSSRRRS
;
A
#
# COMPACT_ATOMS: atom_id res chain seq x y z
N MET A 1 -36.33 18.39 -61.26
CA MET A 1 -35.38 18.36 -60.14
C MET A 1 -36.16 18.34 -58.84
N ALA A 2 -36.07 17.25 -58.07
CA ALA A 2 -36.27 17.20 -56.61
C ALA A 2 -36.06 15.73 -56.17
N GLU A 3 -34.86 15.40 -55.68
CA GLU A 3 -34.56 14.13 -55.00
C GLU A 3 -34.66 14.34 -53.49
N ALA A 4 -35.44 13.49 -52.81
CA ALA A 4 -35.42 13.36 -51.35
C ALA A 4 -34.93 11.96 -50.98
N LYS A 5 -33.74 11.91 -50.36
CA LYS A 5 -33.07 10.70 -49.87
C LYS A 5 -33.95 9.93 -48.88
N SER A 6 -34.21 8.65 -49.15
CA SER A 6 -34.80 7.75 -48.15
C SER A 6 -33.72 7.35 -47.14
N ALA A 7 -33.91 7.73 -45.88
CA ALA A 7 -33.11 7.27 -44.76
C ALA A 7 -33.45 5.79 -44.47
N GLY A 8 -32.52 4.89 -44.75
CA GLY A 8 -32.66 3.46 -44.46
C GLY A 8 -32.73 3.20 -42.95
N ARG A 9 -33.93 2.94 -42.44
CA ARG A 9 -34.17 2.49 -41.07
C ARG A 9 -34.08 0.96 -41.04
N THR A 10 -33.01 0.40 -40.49
CA THR A 10 -32.95 -1.03 -40.16
C THR A 10 -34.12 -1.38 -39.23
N PRO A 11 -34.90 -2.47 -39.45
CA PRO A 11 -36.04 -2.78 -38.60
C PRO A 11 -35.57 -3.00 -37.14
N PRO A 12 -36.28 -2.48 -36.13
CA PRO A 12 -35.95 -2.78 -34.73
C PRO A 12 -36.06 -4.29 -34.49
N GLY A 13 -35.08 -4.88 -33.81
CA GLY A 13 -35.03 -6.33 -33.53
C GLY A 13 -36.37 -6.84 -32.98
N ARG A 14 -36.94 -7.86 -33.63
CA ARG A 14 -38.30 -8.36 -33.38
C ARG A 14 -38.48 -9.05 -32.03
N TYR A 15 -37.39 -9.51 -31.40
CA TYR A 15 -37.43 -10.26 -30.15
C TYR A 15 -36.67 -9.53 -29.05
N ARG A 16 -37.20 -9.53 -27.83
CA ARG A 16 -36.67 -8.76 -26.70
C ARG A 16 -36.56 -9.63 -25.47
N VAL A 17 -35.38 -9.64 -24.86
CA VAL A 17 -35.11 -10.27 -23.57
C VAL A 17 -35.03 -9.17 -22.52
N ARG A 18 -35.75 -9.33 -21.41
CA ARG A 18 -35.69 -8.46 -20.23
C ARG A 18 -35.31 -9.30 -19.02
N TRP A 19 -34.48 -8.75 -18.16
CA TRP A 19 -34.13 -9.34 -16.87
C TRP A 19 -33.85 -8.24 -15.86
N TYR A 20 -33.81 -8.60 -14.58
CA TYR A 20 -33.39 -7.70 -13.50
C TYR A 20 -31.98 -8.09 -13.08
N ASP A 21 -31.10 -7.11 -12.90
CA ASP A 21 -29.82 -7.36 -12.27
C ASP A 21 -29.97 -7.59 -10.75
N PRO A 22 -28.92 -8.07 -10.05
CA PRO A 22 -28.97 -8.25 -8.60
C PRO A 22 -29.26 -6.98 -7.79
N ASP A 23 -29.08 -5.80 -8.38
CA ASP A 23 -29.41 -4.51 -7.77
C ASP A 23 -30.88 -4.11 -8.04
N GLY A 24 -31.67 -4.99 -8.67
CA GLY A 24 -33.07 -4.77 -9.02
C GLY A 24 -33.30 -3.85 -10.21
N LYS A 25 -32.28 -3.49 -10.98
CA LYS A 25 -32.42 -2.60 -12.14
C LYS A 25 -32.84 -3.39 -13.37
N PRO A 26 -33.83 -2.89 -14.14
CA PRO A 26 -34.25 -3.56 -15.37
C PRO A 26 -33.20 -3.41 -16.46
N LYS A 27 -32.84 -4.53 -17.08
CA LYS A 27 -31.94 -4.62 -18.24
C LYS A 27 -32.68 -5.25 -19.42
N MET A 28 -32.27 -4.87 -20.62
CA MET A 28 -32.95 -5.28 -21.84
C MET A 28 -31.99 -5.40 -23.01
N LYS A 29 -32.19 -6.43 -23.84
CA LYS A 29 -31.47 -6.62 -25.10
C LYS A 29 -32.42 -7.10 -26.19
N THR A 30 -32.24 -6.60 -27.41
CA THR A 30 -33.08 -6.94 -28.58
C THR A 30 -32.30 -7.77 -29.57
N PHE A 31 -32.99 -8.71 -30.22
CA PHE A 31 -32.43 -9.67 -31.18
C PHE A 31 -33.28 -9.71 -32.45
N ALA A 32 -32.62 -10.01 -33.58
CA ALA A 32 -33.30 -10.18 -34.87
C ALA A 32 -34.02 -11.54 -34.97
N ARG A 33 -33.44 -12.60 -34.38
CA ARG A 33 -33.97 -13.97 -34.43
C ARG A 33 -34.46 -14.44 -33.05
N LYS A 34 -35.51 -15.27 -33.03
CA LYS A 34 -36.08 -15.86 -31.81
C LYS A 34 -35.08 -16.76 -31.07
N VAL A 35 -34.36 -17.59 -31.82
CA VAL A 35 -33.37 -18.54 -31.27
C VAL A 35 -32.25 -17.82 -30.51
N ASP A 36 -31.78 -16.67 -31.02
CA ASP A 36 -30.75 -15.87 -30.33
C ASP A 36 -31.28 -15.26 -29.02
N ALA A 37 -32.55 -14.83 -29.01
CA ALA A 37 -33.20 -14.31 -27.81
C ALA A 37 -33.41 -15.39 -26.74
N GLU A 38 -33.82 -16.60 -27.14
CA GLU A 38 -33.98 -17.73 -26.22
C GLU A 38 -32.64 -18.18 -25.64
N ALA A 39 -31.59 -18.27 -26.48
CA ALA A 39 -30.24 -18.60 -26.02
C ALA A 39 -29.71 -17.56 -25.01
N GLU A 40 -29.93 -16.26 -25.26
CA GLU A 40 -29.51 -15.22 -24.31
C GLU A 40 -30.33 -15.27 -23.02
N ARG A 41 -31.64 -15.52 -23.09
CA ARG A 41 -32.49 -15.70 -21.91
C ARG A 41 -31.93 -16.81 -21.02
N THR A 42 -31.69 -18.00 -21.56
CA THR A 42 -31.15 -19.14 -20.81
C THR A 42 -29.78 -18.82 -20.21
N ARG A 43 -28.91 -18.12 -20.95
CA ARG A 43 -27.61 -17.67 -20.43
C ARG A 43 -27.74 -16.71 -19.26
N MET A 44 -28.64 -15.71 -19.35
CA MET A 44 -28.84 -14.73 -18.29
C MET A 44 -29.48 -15.39 -17.06
N GLU A 45 -30.44 -16.28 -17.26
CA GLU A 45 -31.08 -17.07 -16.21
C GLU A 45 -30.05 -17.92 -15.44
N SER A 46 -29.18 -18.65 -16.17
CA SER A 46 -28.08 -19.39 -15.55
C SER A 46 -27.18 -18.47 -14.72
N ARG A 47 -26.73 -17.34 -15.31
CA ARG A 47 -25.83 -16.39 -14.64
C ARG A 47 -26.45 -15.73 -13.40
N LEU A 48 -27.76 -15.48 -13.43
CA LEU A 48 -28.48 -14.92 -12.28
C LEU A 48 -28.61 -15.98 -11.19
N ASN A 49 -28.92 -17.22 -11.55
CA ASN A 49 -29.09 -18.34 -10.62
C ASN A 49 -27.77 -18.75 -9.94
N ASP A 50 -26.68 -18.85 -10.69
CA ASP A 50 -25.35 -19.21 -10.16
C ASP A 50 -24.58 -18.01 -9.56
N GLY A 51 -25.17 -16.81 -9.61
CA GLY A 51 -24.57 -15.58 -9.10
C GLY A 51 -23.35 -15.07 -9.90
N SER A 52 -23.05 -15.66 -11.05
CA SER A 52 -21.99 -15.23 -11.97
C SER A 52 -22.39 -14.02 -12.83
N TYR A 53 -23.63 -13.55 -12.72
CA TYR A 53 -24.08 -12.33 -13.37
C TYR A 53 -23.19 -11.14 -12.98
N ARG A 54 -22.82 -10.38 -13.99
CA ARG A 54 -22.03 -9.16 -13.92
C ARG A 54 -22.61 -8.18 -14.92
N ASP A 55 -22.95 -6.97 -14.48
CA ASP A 55 -23.40 -5.92 -15.38
C ASP A 55 -22.24 -5.51 -16.30
N PRO A 56 -22.35 -5.63 -17.64
CA PRO A 56 -21.32 -5.17 -18.55
C PRO A 56 -20.97 -3.69 -18.39
N ALA A 57 -21.90 -2.87 -17.88
CA ALA A 57 -21.61 -1.47 -17.55
C ALA A 57 -20.77 -1.32 -16.28
N ALA A 58 -20.83 -2.26 -15.33
CA ALA A 58 -20.07 -2.20 -14.08
C ALA A 58 -18.55 -2.37 -14.28
N ALA A 59 -18.15 -3.04 -15.37
CA ALA A 59 -16.75 -3.19 -15.76
C ALA A 59 -16.20 -1.98 -16.54
N ARG A 60 -17.07 -1.06 -16.99
CA ARG A 60 -16.66 0.18 -17.69
C ARG A 60 -16.25 1.32 -16.75
N VAL A 61 -16.38 1.10 -15.45
CA VAL A 61 -15.91 2.05 -14.43
C VAL A 61 -14.40 2.18 -14.53
N LYS A 62 -13.90 3.40 -14.38
CA LYS A 62 -12.46 3.71 -14.43
C LYS A 62 -11.74 3.12 -13.25
N PHE A 63 -10.50 2.68 -13.46
CA PHE A 63 -9.66 2.15 -12.39
C PHE A 63 -9.51 3.11 -11.21
N ALA A 64 -9.33 4.42 -11.46
CA ALA A 64 -9.14 5.40 -10.39
C ALA A 64 -10.30 5.41 -9.38
N GLU A 65 -11.55 5.36 -9.86
CA GLU A 65 -12.75 5.35 -9.00
C GLU A 65 -12.79 4.10 -8.10
N VAL A 66 -12.35 2.96 -8.65
CA VAL A 66 -12.29 1.69 -7.92
C VAL A 66 -11.13 1.69 -6.95
N ALA A 67 -10.00 2.33 -7.28
CA ALA A 67 -8.87 2.50 -6.38
C ALA A 67 -9.24 3.35 -5.14
N GLU A 68 -9.99 4.45 -5.33
CA GLU A 68 -10.50 5.26 -4.22
C GLU A 68 -11.45 4.46 -3.33
N SER A 69 -12.40 3.74 -3.95
CA SER A 69 -13.35 2.89 -3.23
C SER A 69 -12.64 1.79 -2.44
N TRP A 70 -11.65 1.13 -3.06
CA TRP A 70 -10.83 0.11 -2.42
C TRP A 70 -10.11 0.67 -1.20
N LEU A 71 -9.42 1.81 -1.37
CA LEU A 71 -8.66 2.43 -0.29
C LEU A 71 -9.58 2.86 0.84
N ALA A 72 -10.74 3.48 0.55
CA ALA A 72 -11.76 3.86 1.53
C ALA A 72 -12.28 2.65 2.33
N ALA A 73 -12.47 1.49 1.68
CA ALA A 73 -12.92 0.27 2.34
C ALA A 73 -11.88 -0.38 3.29
N GLN A 74 -10.61 0.04 3.24
CA GLN A 74 -9.55 -0.52 4.09
C GLN A 74 -9.53 0.07 5.52
N LEU A 75 -10.61 -0.15 6.28
CA LEU A 75 -10.81 0.42 7.63
C LEU A 75 -9.79 -0.07 8.67
N HIS A 76 -9.26 -1.28 8.50
CA HIS A 76 -8.35 -1.93 9.46
C HIS A 76 -6.87 -1.56 9.24
N LEU A 77 -6.53 -0.79 8.19
CA LEU A 77 -5.15 -0.45 7.89
C LEU A 77 -4.65 0.68 8.79
N LYS A 78 -3.48 0.46 9.40
CA LYS A 78 -2.71 1.55 10.03
C LYS A 78 -2.50 2.70 9.06
N ARG A 79 -2.51 3.92 9.59
CA ARG A 79 -2.32 5.17 8.83
C ARG A 79 -1.10 5.11 7.90
N SER A 80 0.05 4.65 8.38
CA SER A 80 1.28 4.49 7.58
C SER A 80 1.13 3.50 6.42
N THR A 81 0.33 2.45 6.58
CA THR A 81 0.09 1.48 5.51
C THR A 81 -0.83 2.07 4.45
N ARG A 82 -1.90 2.76 4.87
CA ARG A 82 -2.81 3.49 3.97
C ARG A 82 -2.06 4.55 3.17
N ALA A 83 -1.23 5.36 3.83
CA ALA A 83 -0.40 6.37 3.19
C ALA A 83 0.58 5.77 2.18
N ARG A 84 1.19 4.62 2.51
CA ARG A 84 2.05 3.89 1.56
C ARG A 84 1.29 3.41 0.34
N TYR A 85 0.08 2.86 0.49
CA TYR A 85 -0.74 2.47 -0.65
C TYR A 85 -1.16 3.68 -1.49
N ARG A 86 -1.58 4.78 -0.85
CA ARG A 86 -1.85 6.06 -1.52
C ARG A 86 -0.67 6.52 -2.36
N GLY A 87 0.53 6.59 -1.78
CA GLY A 87 1.72 7.02 -2.51
C GLY A 87 2.06 6.12 -3.70
N VAL A 88 1.89 4.79 -3.58
CA VAL A 88 2.08 3.88 -4.72
C VAL A 88 1.01 4.09 -5.80
N LEU A 89 -0.26 4.28 -5.40
CA LEU A 89 -1.35 4.59 -6.33
C LEU A 89 -1.03 5.87 -7.10
N ASP A 90 -0.70 6.95 -6.41
CA ASP A 90 -0.48 8.27 -7.01
C ASP A 90 0.72 8.32 -7.93
N VAL A 91 1.84 7.73 -7.50
CA VAL A 91 3.11 7.89 -8.21
C VAL A 91 3.23 6.91 -9.39
N HIS A 92 2.61 5.73 -9.30
CA HIS A 92 2.86 4.65 -10.28
C HIS A 92 1.59 4.11 -10.94
N VAL A 93 0.54 3.82 -10.18
CA VAL A 93 -0.60 3.05 -10.70
C VAL A 93 -1.62 3.94 -11.41
N ILE A 94 -2.07 5.02 -10.76
CA ILE A 94 -3.06 5.96 -11.30
C ILE A 94 -2.55 6.66 -12.57
N PRO A 95 -1.27 7.09 -12.68
CA PRO A 95 -0.77 7.69 -13.91
C PRO A 95 -0.92 6.80 -15.15
N LYS A 96 -0.77 5.47 -15.01
CA LYS A 96 -0.94 4.52 -16.12
C LYS A 96 -2.40 4.10 -16.32
N TRP A 97 -3.10 3.76 -15.24
CA TRP A 97 -4.38 3.04 -15.32
C TRP A 97 -5.59 3.89 -14.98
N GLY A 98 -5.41 5.07 -14.39
CA GLY A 98 -6.48 5.81 -13.71
C GLY A 98 -7.70 6.09 -14.59
N THR A 99 -7.49 6.40 -15.88
CA THR A 99 -8.55 6.67 -16.85
C THR A 99 -9.03 5.42 -17.60
N THR A 100 -8.32 4.29 -17.44
CA THR A 100 -8.61 3.03 -18.13
C THR A 100 -9.82 2.34 -17.49
N PRO A 101 -10.85 1.99 -18.27
CA PRO A 101 -11.93 1.12 -17.82
C PRO A 101 -11.41 -0.24 -17.36
N LEU A 102 -12.00 -0.84 -16.33
CA LEU A 102 -11.54 -2.14 -15.81
C LEU A 102 -11.56 -3.26 -16.86
N ASP A 103 -12.54 -3.26 -17.78
CA ASP A 103 -12.65 -4.24 -18.87
C ASP A 103 -11.58 -4.10 -19.96
N ARG A 104 -10.78 -3.04 -19.91
CA ARG A 104 -9.68 -2.75 -20.84
C ARG A 104 -8.29 -2.98 -20.24
N ILE A 105 -8.22 -3.54 -19.03
CA ILE A 105 -6.95 -3.89 -18.40
C ILE A 105 -6.71 -5.38 -18.61
N HIS A 106 -5.77 -5.73 -19.48
CA HIS A 106 -5.44 -7.12 -19.79
C HIS A 106 -4.13 -7.55 -19.15
N PHE A 107 -3.92 -8.86 -19.10
CA PHE A 107 -2.72 -9.48 -18.55
C PHE A 107 -1.44 -8.95 -19.21
N GLU A 108 -1.45 -8.84 -20.54
CA GLU A 108 -0.33 -8.39 -21.36
C GLU A 108 0.04 -6.93 -21.06
N ASP A 109 -0.95 -6.05 -20.95
CA ASP A 109 -0.72 -4.62 -20.66
C ASP A 109 -0.07 -4.43 -19.27
N ILE A 110 -0.42 -5.30 -18.30
CA ILE A 110 0.20 -5.27 -16.97
C ILE A 110 1.65 -5.75 -17.05
N ALA A 111 1.91 -6.84 -17.76
CA ALA A 111 3.26 -7.38 -17.93
C ALA A 111 4.20 -6.35 -18.60
N GLU A 112 3.73 -5.70 -19.66
CA GLU A 112 4.44 -4.62 -20.36
C GLU A 112 4.71 -3.45 -19.41
N TRP A 113 3.69 -2.96 -18.70
CA TRP A 113 3.86 -1.86 -17.75
C TRP A 113 4.90 -2.17 -16.65
N LEU A 114 4.97 -3.40 -16.16
CA LEU A 114 6.01 -3.78 -15.19
C LEU A 114 7.41 -3.77 -15.82
N ALA A 115 7.54 -4.12 -17.10
CA ALA A 115 8.80 -4.01 -17.83
C ALA A 115 9.20 -2.54 -18.03
N ASP A 116 8.24 -1.67 -18.38
CA ASP A 116 8.47 -0.22 -18.54
C ASP A 116 8.95 0.44 -17.25
N LEU A 117 8.42 0.02 -16.09
CA LEU A 117 8.89 0.52 -14.79
C LEU A 117 10.33 0.08 -14.49
N LEU A 118 10.75 -1.10 -14.96
CA LEU A 118 12.13 -1.58 -14.80
C LEU A 118 13.08 -0.86 -15.77
N SER A 119 12.67 -0.64 -17.02
CA SER A 119 13.48 0.06 -18.03
C SER A 119 13.55 1.57 -17.77
N GLY A 120 12.55 2.12 -17.07
CA GLY A 120 12.40 3.54 -16.78
C GLY A 120 11.53 4.28 -17.80
N GLU A 121 11.02 3.60 -18.82
CA GLU A 121 10.15 4.18 -19.85
C GLU A 121 8.88 4.78 -19.25
N ALA A 122 8.24 4.08 -18.31
CA ALA A 122 7.04 4.55 -17.62
C ALA A 122 7.29 5.71 -16.65
N THR A 123 8.54 6.09 -16.42
CA THR A 123 8.95 7.06 -15.37
C THR A 123 9.92 8.11 -15.90
N GLY A 124 9.90 8.38 -17.21
CA GLY A 124 10.72 9.43 -17.83
C GLY A 124 12.23 9.18 -17.72
N GLY A 125 12.65 7.91 -17.78
CA GLY A 125 14.04 7.47 -17.68
C GLY A 125 14.47 6.99 -16.30
N ARG A 126 13.64 7.11 -15.27
CA ARG A 126 14.00 6.70 -13.90
C ARG A 126 13.65 5.24 -13.61
N LYS A 127 14.62 4.35 -13.75
CA LYS A 127 14.47 2.91 -13.43
C LYS A 127 14.03 2.67 -11.98
N LEU A 128 13.00 1.84 -11.79
CA LEU A 128 12.62 1.35 -10.46
C LEU A 128 13.38 0.06 -10.12
N SER A 129 13.67 -0.12 -8.82
CA SER A 129 14.18 -1.40 -8.35
C SER A 129 13.10 -2.49 -8.46
N PRO A 130 13.49 -3.78 -8.62
CA PRO A 130 12.55 -4.91 -8.61
C PRO A 130 11.59 -4.92 -7.41
N ARG A 131 12.07 -4.47 -6.24
CA ARG A 131 11.25 -4.36 -5.02
C ARG A 131 10.17 -3.28 -5.16
N SER A 132 10.49 -2.13 -5.77
CA SER A 132 9.52 -1.06 -6.01
C SER A 132 8.49 -1.46 -7.07
N VAL A 133 8.92 -2.11 -8.16
CA VAL A 133 8.00 -2.64 -9.20
C VAL A 133 7.02 -3.65 -8.60
N ARG A 134 7.49 -4.59 -7.78
CA ARG A 134 6.59 -5.52 -7.07
C ARG A 134 5.60 -4.82 -6.15
N LYS A 135 5.97 -3.72 -5.49
CA LYS A 135 5.03 -2.95 -4.66
C LYS A 135 3.93 -2.33 -5.51
N ALA A 136 4.27 -1.76 -6.67
CA ALA A 136 3.31 -1.21 -7.62
C ALA A 136 2.33 -2.30 -8.11
N TYR A 137 2.86 -3.45 -8.51
CA TYR A 137 2.06 -4.63 -8.87
C TYR A 137 1.11 -5.07 -7.74
N VAL A 138 1.61 -5.21 -6.50
CA VAL A 138 0.78 -5.68 -5.37
C VAL A 138 -0.40 -4.73 -5.12
N VAL A 139 -0.18 -3.42 -5.22
CA VAL A 139 -1.26 -2.43 -5.05
C VAL A 139 -2.27 -2.52 -6.20
N LEU A 140 -1.80 -2.58 -7.45
CA LEU A 140 -2.66 -2.78 -8.63
C LEU A 140 -3.52 -4.05 -8.48
N SER A 141 -2.88 -5.18 -8.17
CA SER A 141 -3.53 -6.48 -8.01
C SER A 141 -4.57 -6.47 -6.88
N ARG A 142 -4.32 -5.74 -5.78
CA ARG A 142 -5.31 -5.59 -4.69
C ARG A 142 -6.54 -4.80 -5.12
N VAL A 143 -6.38 -3.71 -5.89
CA VAL A 143 -7.51 -2.95 -6.42
C VAL A 143 -8.34 -3.79 -7.39
N LEU A 144 -7.68 -4.54 -8.30
CA LEU A 144 -8.36 -5.44 -9.23
C LEU A 144 -9.04 -6.61 -8.50
N GLY A 145 -8.42 -7.15 -7.45
CA GLY A 145 -9.03 -8.15 -6.59
C GLY A 145 -10.29 -7.63 -5.88
N TYR A 146 -10.26 -6.39 -5.39
CA TYR A 146 -11.43 -5.72 -4.86
C TYR A 146 -12.52 -5.54 -5.92
N ALA A 147 -12.16 -5.21 -7.17
CA ALA A 147 -13.11 -5.13 -8.27
C ALA A 147 -13.80 -6.48 -8.56
N VAL A 148 -13.09 -7.61 -8.41
CA VAL A 148 -13.69 -8.95 -8.52
C VAL A 148 -14.68 -9.21 -7.38
N GLN A 149 -14.30 -8.91 -6.14
CA GLN A 149 -15.17 -9.04 -4.96
C GLN A 149 -16.43 -8.16 -5.09
N ALA A 150 -16.27 -6.94 -5.59
CA ALA A 150 -17.34 -5.99 -5.87
C ALA A 150 -18.16 -6.33 -7.13
N ARG A 151 -17.97 -7.52 -7.72
CA ARG A 151 -18.70 -7.99 -8.90
C ARG A 151 -18.58 -7.06 -10.13
N ARG A 152 -17.44 -6.37 -10.28
CA ARG A 152 -17.11 -5.53 -11.45
C ARG A 152 -16.25 -6.25 -12.46
N LEU A 153 -15.40 -7.16 -12.00
CA LEU A 153 -14.61 -8.08 -12.82
C LEU A 153 -14.99 -9.54 -12.53
N VAL A 154 -14.75 -10.41 -13.50
CA VAL A 154 -14.92 -11.88 -13.34
C VAL A 154 -13.65 -12.46 -12.73
N VAL A 155 -12.49 -12.08 -13.28
CA VAL A 155 -11.17 -12.51 -12.82
C VAL A 155 -10.27 -11.30 -12.64
N ASN A 156 -9.23 -11.44 -11.82
CA ASN A 156 -8.21 -10.42 -11.66
C ASN A 156 -7.14 -10.62 -12.75
N PRO A 157 -7.01 -9.71 -13.74
CA PRO A 157 -6.08 -9.88 -14.86
C PRO A 157 -4.61 -9.80 -14.43
N ALA A 158 -4.31 -9.32 -13.22
CA ALA A 158 -2.96 -9.30 -12.68
C ALA A 158 -2.46 -10.68 -12.22
N VAL A 159 -3.37 -11.62 -11.95
CA VAL A 159 -2.99 -12.94 -11.41
C VAL A 159 -2.17 -13.71 -12.45
N GLY A 160 -0.99 -14.18 -12.04
CA GLY A 160 -0.07 -14.94 -12.89
C GLY A 160 0.93 -14.08 -13.67
N VAL A 161 0.85 -12.74 -13.59
CA VAL A 161 1.82 -11.87 -14.27
C VAL A 161 3.22 -12.12 -13.70
N PRO A 162 4.24 -12.37 -14.55
CA PRO A 162 5.60 -12.62 -14.09
C PRO A 162 6.17 -11.39 -13.39
N LEU A 163 6.73 -11.59 -12.20
CA LEU A 163 7.32 -10.52 -11.41
C LEU A 163 8.85 -10.57 -11.46
N PRO A 164 9.54 -9.41 -11.51
CA PRO A 164 10.99 -9.38 -11.51
C PRO A 164 11.53 -10.01 -10.23
N LYS A 165 12.57 -10.84 -10.34
CA LYS A 165 13.28 -11.36 -9.16
C LYS A 165 13.91 -10.17 -8.42
N ALA A 166 13.63 -10.02 -7.13
CA ALA A 166 14.47 -9.18 -6.26
C ALA A 166 15.40 -10.14 -5.58
N MET A 167 16.69 -9.94 -5.80
CA MET A 167 17.68 -10.53 -4.93
C MET A 167 17.49 -9.91 -3.54
N PRO A 168 17.49 -10.71 -2.46
CA PRO A 168 17.63 -10.16 -1.13
C PRO A 168 18.91 -9.33 -1.10
N ALA A 169 18.83 -8.15 -0.49
CA ALA A 169 20.06 -7.44 -0.14
C ALA A 169 20.71 -8.21 1.00
N ASP A 170 22.02 -8.43 0.91
CA ASP A 170 22.77 -9.01 2.02
C ASP A 170 22.67 -8.04 3.20
N HIS A 171 22.05 -8.52 4.28
CA HIS A 171 21.98 -7.77 5.51
C HIS A 171 23.33 -7.90 6.22
N VAL A 172 24.11 -6.82 6.21
CA VAL A 172 25.33 -6.71 7.03
C VAL A 172 24.91 -6.36 8.45
N TYR A 173 25.19 -7.26 9.38
CA TYR A 173 24.97 -7.05 10.80
C TYR A 173 26.27 -6.61 11.46
N LEU A 174 26.17 -5.67 12.41
CA LEU A 174 27.32 -5.22 13.17
C LEU A 174 27.67 -6.26 14.24
N ASP A 175 28.95 -6.56 14.40
CA ASP A 175 29.45 -7.27 15.58
C ASP A 175 29.52 -6.35 16.80
N GLY A 176 29.85 -6.91 17.97
CA GLY A 176 29.91 -6.15 19.22
C GLY A 176 30.92 -4.99 19.19
N MET A 177 32.10 -5.20 18.58
CA MET A 177 33.12 -4.15 18.49
C MET A 177 32.66 -3.02 17.56
N GLN A 178 31.97 -3.35 16.48
CA GLN A 178 31.40 -2.37 15.55
C GLN A 178 30.23 -1.61 16.17
N VAL A 179 29.39 -2.27 16.98
CA VAL A 179 28.34 -1.60 17.77
C VAL A 179 28.96 -0.59 18.73
N ASP A 180 29.99 -0.98 19.48
CA ASP A 180 30.66 -0.09 20.43
C ASP A 180 31.34 1.08 19.72
N ALA A 181 32.01 0.83 18.60
CA ALA A 181 32.59 1.87 17.77
C ALA A 181 31.54 2.87 17.25
N LEU A 182 30.40 2.37 16.76
CA LEU A 182 29.29 3.21 16.30
C LEU A 182 28.68 4.01 17.45
N ALA A 183 28.48 3.39 18.61
CA ALA A 183 27.94 4.05 19.78
C ALA A 183 28.87 5.18 20.25
N ASN A 184 30.18 4.94 20.31
CA ASN A 184 31.19 5.95 20.66
C ASN A 184 31.22 7.11 19.64
N ALA A 185 31.18 6.80 18.35
CA ALA A 185 31.15 7.81 17.29
C ALA A 185 29.86 8.66 17.31
N SER A 186 28.78 8.16 17.93
CA SER A 186 27.49 8.85 18.01
C SER A 186 27.40 9.89 19.13
N GLY A 187 28.46 10.05 19.94
CA GLY A 187 28.57 11.08 20.98
C GLY A 187 27.39 11.04 21.96
N ALA A 188 26.61 12.13 22.02
CA ALA A 188 25.44 12.25 22.91
C ALA A 188 24.37 11.16 22.71
N TYR A 189 24.38 10.47 21.55
CA TYR A 189 23.45 9.38 21.25
C TYR A 189 24.03 7.99 21.52
N ARG A 190 25.20 7.87 22.14
CA ARG A 190 25.83 6.58 22.50
C ARG A 190 24.83 5.62 23.14
N VAL A 191 24.19 6.04 24.24
CA VAL A 191 23.26 5.19 25.00
C VAL A 191 22.03 4.80 24.18
N PHE A 192 21.58 5.68 23.26
CA PHE A 192 20.48 5.37 22.34
C PHE A 192 20.86 4.27 21.33
N ILE A 193 22.09 4.31 20.79
CA ILE A 193 22.60 3.25 19.91
C ILE A 193 22.74 1.92 20.65
N LEU A 194 23.28 1.94 21.87
CA LEU A 194 23.38 0.74 22.70
C LEU A 194 21.98 0.16 23.02
N LEU A 195 21.01 1.03 23.32
CA LEU A 195 19.63 0.58 23.52
C LEU A 195 19.11 -0.17 22.30
N LEU A 196 19.24 0.39 21.10
CA LEU A 196 18.80 -0.28 19.86
C LEU A 196 19.51 -1.63 19.66
N ALA A 197 20.83 -1.67 19.84
CA ALA A 197 21.63 -2.86 19.58
C ALA A 197 21.36 -4.00 20.57
N TYR A 198 21.20 -3.69 21.86
CA TYR A 198 21.12 -4.70 22.93
C TYR A 198 19.70 -5.11 23.31
N THR A 199 18.67 -4.34 22.91
CA THR A 199 17.27 -4.67 23.23
C THR A 199 16.43 -5.03 21.99
N GLY A 200 16.97 -4.86 20.80
CA GLY A 200 16.29 -5.15 19.54
C GLY A 200 15.07 -4.26 19.28
N LEU A 201 14.97 -3.12 19.96
CA LEU A 201 13.89 -2.17 19.74
C LEU A 201 13.97 -1.59 18.34
N ARG A 202 12.81 -1.44 17.71
CA ARG A 202 12.73 -0.70 16.45
C ARG A 202 12.95 0.78 16.74
N TRP A 203 13.51 1.51 15.78
CA TRP A 203 13.76 2.96 15.92
C TRP A 203 12.56 3.72 16.50
N GLY A 204 11.36 3.51 15.94
CA GLY A 204 10.15 4.19 16.40
C GLY A 204 9.73 3.81 17.83
N GLU A 205 10.04 2.59 18.28
CA GLU A 205 9.78 2.15 19.65
C GLU A 205 10.77 2.80 20.62
N ALA A 206 12.06 2.81 20.28
CA ALA A 206 13.10 3.44 21.10
C ALA A 206 12.96 4.97 21.16
N SER A 207 12.58 5.62 20.06
CA SER A 207 12.39 7.08 20.03
C SER A 207 11.10 7.55 20.71
N ALA A 208 10.14 6.65 20.92
CA ALA A 208 8.90 6.91 21.66
C ALA A 208 8.96 6.45 23.12
N LEU A 209 10.07 5.84 23.54
CA LEU A 209 10.22 5.32 24.88
C LEU A 209 10.23 6.48 25.88
N LYS A 210 9.31 6.43 26.84
CA LYS A 210 9.20 7.41 27.93
C LYS A 210 9.95 6.95 29.18
N VAL A 211 10.34 7.91 30.02
CA VAL A 211 11.05 7.67 31.27
C VAL A 211 10.28 6.70 32.18
N GLY A 212 8.98 6.93 32.39
CA GLY A 212 8.13 6.08 33.23
C GLY A 212 7.84 4.68 32.66
N ARG A 213 8.40 4.35 31.50
CA ARG A 213 8.32 3.02 30.88
C ARG A 213 9.61 2.22 31.03
N VAL A 214 10.60 2.75 31.73
CA VAL A 214 11.88 2.08 32.00
C VAL A 214 12.00 1.80 33.49
N ASP A 215 12.00 0.52 33.84
CA ASP A 215 12.30 0.05 35.18
C ASP A 215 13.77 -0.37 35.22
N LEU A 216 14.63 0.53 35.72
CA LEU A 216 16.07 0.29 35.80
C LEU A 216 16.45 -0.73 36.88
N ASP A 217 15.60 -0.90 37.91
CA ASP A 217 15.85 -1.85 38.99
C ASP A 217 15.55 -3.28 38.51
N ALA A 218 14.39 -3.47 37.88
CA ALA A 218 14.02 -4.72 37.22
C ALA A 218 14.72 -4.95 35.88
N CYS A 219 15.51 -3.97 35.40
CA CYS A 219 16.22 -3.99 34.12
C CYS A 219 15.28 -4.28 32.94
N ARG A 220 14.16 -3.56 32.85
CA ARG A 220 13.10 -3.78 31.86
C ARG A 220 12.63 -2.47 31.21
N ALA A 221 12.29 -2.53 29.93
CA ALA A 221 11.55 -1.48 29.23
C ALA A 221 10.18 -1.98 28.76
N HIS A 222 9.14 -1.18 28.99
CA HIS A 222 7.76 -1.46 28.59
C HIS A 222 7.42 -0.74 27.29
N ILE A 223 7.28 -1.51 26.21
CA ILE A 223 7.05 -0.99 24.87
C ILE A 223 5.55 -0.96 24.60
N VAL A 224 4.98 0.24 24.62
CA VAL A 224 3.53 0.44 24.47
C VAL A 224 3.15 1.31 23.27
N GLU A 225 4.09 2.10 22.79
CA GLU A 225 3.93 3.07 21.70
C GLU A 225 5.16 3.10 20.81
N ALA A 226 4.99 3.57 19.59
CA ALA A 226 6.07 3.79 18.65
C ALA A 226 5.76 5.02 17.79
N TYR A 227 6.77 5.84 17.50
CA TYR A 227 6.64 6.87 16.50
C TYR A 227 6.61 6.26 15.10
N ALA A 228 5.60 6.66 14.34
CA ALA A 228 5.49 6.42 12.91
C ALA A 228 5.53 7.76 12.16
N GLU A 229 5.94 7.72 10.90
CA GLU A 229 6.00 8.90 10.04
C GLU A 229 5.02 8.76 8.87
N ASP A 230 4.32 9.86 8.57
CA ASP A 230 3.45 10.01 7.42
C ASP A 230 3.62 11.42 6.85
N ASN A 231 4.04 11.53 5.58
CA ASN A 231 4.29 12.80 4.88
C ASN A 231 5.12 13.81 5.70
N GLY A 232 6.23 13.37 6.30
CA GLY A 232 7.12 14.24 7.08
C GLY A 232 6.64 14.54 8.50
N LYS A 233 5.46 14.06 8.91
CA LYS A 233 4.88 14.28 10.23
C LYS A 233 4.97 13.00 11.06
N LEU A 234 5.62 13.12 12.22
CA LEU A 234 5.62 12.06 13.22
C LEU A 234 4.28 12.04 13.98
N TYR A 235 3.81 10.84 14.29
CA TYR A 235 2.68 10.60 15.17
C TYR A 235 2.92 9.33 15.98
N LEU A 236 2.32 9.26 17.16
CA LEU A 236 2.35 8.06 17.99
C LEU A 236 1.33 7.05 17.47
N ASP A 237 1.74 5.79 17.42
CA ASP A 237 0.91 4.65 17.10
C ASP A 237 1.30 3.47 18.02
N THR A 238 0.50 2.42 18.02
CA THR A 238 0.86 1.15 18.62
C THR A 238 2.06 0.53 17.89
N PRO A 239 2.91 -0.26 18.57
CA PRO A 239 4.00 -1.00 17.95
C PRO A 239 3.53 -1.83 16.74
N LYS A 240 4.46 -2.12 15.83
CA LYS A 240 4.16 -3.01 14.70
C LYS A 240 3.77 -4.38 15.26
N ASN A 241 2.62 -4.90 14.82
CA ASN A 241 1.93 -6.10 15.31
C ASN A 241 1.12 -5.93 16.61
N HIS A 242 0.92 -4.71 17.12
CA HIS A 242 0.08 -4.40 18.29
C HIS A 242 0.51 -5.06 19.61
N GLU A 243 1.66 -5.71 19.67
CA GLU A 243 2.14 -6.36 20.90
C GLU A 243 2.79 -5.33 21.82
N ARG A 244 2.05 -4.97 22.89
CA ARG A 244 2.65 -4.39 24.08
C ARG A 244 3.54 -5.46 24.71
N ARG A 245 4.82 -5.15 24.93
CA ARG A 245 5.77 -6.13 25.44
C ARG A 245 6.75 -5.50 26.43
N SER A 246 7.27 -6.33 27.32
CA SER A 246 8.40 -5.98 28.18
C SER A 246 9.66 -6.57 27.58
N VAL A 247 10.70 -5.76 27.38
CA VAL A 247 11.99 -6.21 26.88
C VAL A 247 13.04 -6.13 28.00
N PRO A 248 13.92 -7.13 28.14
CA PRO A 248 15.03 -7.06 29.09
C PRO A 248 16.06 -6.03 28.62
N ILE A 249 16.64 -5.32 29.58
CA ILE A 249 17.76 -4.39 29.39
C ILE A 249 18.98 -5.02 30.08
N PRO A 250 20.15 -5.15 29.42
CA PRO A 250 21.36 -5.58 30.11
C PRO A 250 21.72 -4.64 31.27
N ARG A 251 22.25 -5.20 32.37
CA ARG A 251 22.55 -4.43 33.58
C ARG A 251 23.46 -3.22 33.33
N PHE A 252 24.52 -3.39 32.53
CA PHE A 252 25.44 -2.30 32.19
C PHE A 252 24.72 -1.15 31.47
N LEU A 253 23.75 -1.46 30.61
CA LEU A 253 22.95 -0.46 29.89
C LEU A 253 21.94 0.21 30.83
N ALA A 254 21.36 -0.53 31.78
CA ALA A 254 20.52 0.06 32.81
C ALA A 254 21.32 1.08 33.65
N ASP A 255 22.59 0.81 33.94
CA ASP A 255 23.48 1.76 34.59
C ASP A 255 23.77 2.99 33.72
N GLU A 256 24.03 2.82 32.42
CA GLU A 256 24.20 3.93 31.46
C GLU A 256 22.91 4.76 31.24
N LEU A 257 21.73 4.19 31.50
CA LEU A 257 20.44 4.87 31.38
C LEU A 257 20.07 5.73 32.61
N LYS A 258 20.68 5.51 33.78
CA LYS A 258 20.37 6.27 35.01
C LYS A 258 20.46 7.80 34.82
N PRO A 259 21.49 8.36 34.18
CA PRO A 259 21.56 9.80 33.92
C PRO A 259 20.44 10.32 33.02
N HIS A 260 19.88 9.48 32.14
CA HIS A 260 18.80 9.85 31.22
C HIS A 260 17.41 9.87 31.87
N VAL A 261 17.27 9.27 33.06
CA VAL A 261 16.03 9.18 33.84
C VAL A 261 16.03 10.15 35.04
N LYS A 262 17.21 10.38 35.64
CA LYS A 262 17.34 11.16 36.88
C LYS A 262 16.73 12.57 36.76
N GLY A 263 15.76 12.87 37.62
CA GLY A 263 15.15 14.20 37.74
C GLY A 263 14.16 14.55 36.62
N ARG A 264 13.71 13.57 35.83
CA ARG A 264 12.77 13.75 34.72
C ARG A 264 11.41 13.13 35.06
N GLY A 265 10.35 13.65 34.44
CA GLY A 265 8.98 13.17 34.66
C GLY A 265 8.68 11.90 33.86
N ASP A 266 7.72 11.11 34.34
CA ASP A 266 7.36 9.82 33.74
C ASP A 266 6.92 9.92 32.27
N ASP A 267 6.32 11.04 31.88
CA ASP A 267 5.85 11.29 30.52
C ASP A 267 6.91 11.86 29.58
N ASP A 268 8.10 12.20 30.10
CA ASP A 268 9.20 12.70 29.29
C ASP A 268 9.75 11.61 28.37
N LEU A 269 10.11 11.99 27.13
CA LEU A 269 10.81 11.09 26.22
C LEU A 269 12.20 10.78 26.77
N LEU A 270 12.55 9.50 26.87
CA LEU A 270 13.85 9.05 27.37
C LEU A 270 15.00 9.68 26.55
N PHE A 271 14.83 9.77 25.23
CA PHE A 271 15.76 10.43 24.32
C PHE A 271 15.06 11.48 23.47
N THR A 272 15.70 12.64 23.30
CA THR A 272 15.17 13.76 22.52
C THR A 272 16.15 14.21 21.45
N ALA A 273 15.62 14.83 20.39
CA ALA A 273 16.44 15.56 19.42
C ALA A 273 17.10 16.80 20.06
N PRO A 274 18.14 17.41 19.44
CA PRO A 274 18.85 18.55 20.02
C PRO A 274 17.96 19.76 20.28
N GLN A 275 16.94 19.95 19.44
CA GLN A 275 15.94 21.03 19.58
C GLN A 275 14.76 20.63 20.49
N GLY A 276 14.84 19.50 21.18
CA GLY A 276 13.73 18.88 21.91
C GLY A 276 12.81 18.06 21.00
N GLY A 277 11.90 17.30 21.61
CA GLY A 277 10.98 16.42 20.90
C GLY A 277 11.61 15.13 20.37
N PRO A 278 10.88 14.35 19.55
CA PRO A 278 11.25 12.98 19.21
C PRO A 278 12.38 12.85 18.18
N LEU A 279 13.18 11.81 18.33
CA LEU A 279 14.23 11.44 17.36
C LEU A 279 13.62 10.96 16.03
N ARG A 280 14.07 11.56 14.92
CA ARG A 280 13.69 11.17 13.57
C ARG A 280 14.73 10.25 12.97
N ALA A 281 14.28 9.14 12.38
CA ALA A 281 15.14 8.37 11.48
C ALA A 281 15.32 9.23 10.22
N ALA A 282 16.56 9.55 9.86
CA ALA A 282 16.82 10.17 8.58
C ALA A 282 16.43 9.17 7.47
N THR A 283 15.25 9.33 6.89
CA THR A 283 14.91 8.61 5.67
C THR A 283 15.68 9.31 4.56
N SER A 284 16.79 8.73 4.12
CA SER A 284 17.54 9.20 2.97
C SER A 284 16.65 9.16 1.72
N VAL A 285 15.98 10.28 1.44
CA VAL A 285 15.57 10.61 0.08
C VAL A 285 16.85 10.98 -0.64
N SER A 286 17.26 10.11 -1.56
CA SER A 286 18.42 10.27 -2.42
C SER A 286 18.60 11.71 -2.93
N GLY A 287 19.73 12.33 -2.57
CA GLY A 287 20.45 13.34 -3.34
C GLY A 287 19.72 14.63 -3.72
N SER A 288 19.78 15.65 -2.86
CA SER A 288 19.91 17.03 -3.36
C SER A 288 21.39 17.43 -3.24
N SER A 289 22.11 17.38 -4.35
CA SER A 289 23.41 18.04 -4.45
C SER A 289 23.20 19.54 -4.27
N ARG A 290 23.52 20.08 -3.09
CA ARG A 290 23.83 21.50 -2.98
C ARG A 290 25.18 21.70 -3.65
N ARG A 291 25.18 22.03 -4.94
CA ARG A 291 26.29 22.75 -5.55
C ARG A 291 26.41 24.08 -4.78
N ARG A 292 27.50 24.24 -4.04
CA ARG A 292 27.96 25.56 -3.63
C ARG A 292 28.60 26.19 -4.86
N SER A 293 28.02 27.30 -5.30
CA SER A 293 28.75 28.39 -5.97
C SER A 293 29.71 29.03 -4.98
#